data_AF-A0A673N098-F1
#
_entry.id   AF-A0A673N098-F1
#
_cell.length_a   1.000
_cell.length_b   1.000
_cell.length_c   1.000
_cell.angle_alpha   90.00
_cell.angle_beta   90.00
_cell.angle_gamma   90.00
#
_symmetry.space_group_name_H-M   'P 1'
#
loop_
_entity.id
_entity.type
_entity.pdbx_description
1 polymer ?
#
loop_
_entity_poly.entity_id
_entity_poly.type
_entity_poly.pdbx_seq_one_letter_code
_entity_poly.pdbx_strand_id
1 'polypeptide(L)'
;MESGEDGVGGPSGDENYFQGYTFTDHSHSSRVVKSIMDLCLEDGLFADVTITVDSKKFQLHRLVLSAQSSFFRSMFTSNLREAFERNIELKDVSAPVFQSLVDYIYHGTIKLRVEDLQDTYEMADMYQLTALFEECSRFLSRTVDIKNCLQVMWLADRHSDQELYTAAKHCAKIHLIQLHQTEEFLNLPLCLLVDIIKDGVPSSQNPTAAIESWINHNKVEREEYSDMLLDSLKEIGEKVHIYLIGKEDTRTHSLAVSLHCDEDDTISVSGQNSLCHQITAACKHGADLYVVGGSIPRRMWKCNMHTMDWERCAPLPRDRLHHTLVSVSTEDAIYSLGGKTLQDTLSNAVIYYTVQDNIWKETTQLDTAVSGAAGVNLGGTIYLLGGEENDMDFFTKPSRLIQCFDTATQKCQTKPYMLPFAGCMHATAHKDLIFVVAEGDSLVCYNPLLDSFTRLRFPEVWSCVPSLWKVASCNGCIYVFRDKCKKGDANTLKLNPATSVVSVIKGIKILLTNWQFVLA
;
A
#
# COMPACT_ATOMS: atom_id res chain seq x y z
N MET A 1 -8.69 -7.10 61.15
CA MET A 1 -8.56 -8.27 62.04
C MET A 1 -9.75 -8.19 62.98
N GLU A 2 -10.77 -9.04 62.92
CA GLU A 2 -10.91 -10.39 62.35
C GLU A 2 -12.40 -10.69 62.04
N SER A 3 -12.62 -11.34 60.89
CA SER A 3 -13.62 -12.39 60.49
C SER A 3 -15.06 -12.36 61.04
N GLY A 4 -16.14 -12.39 60.23
CA GLY A 4 -16.60 -13.45 59.30
C GLY A 4 -17.78 -14.22 59.97
N GLU A 5 -18.89 -14.67 59.39
CA GLU A 5 -19.42 -14.88 58.03
C GLU A 5 -20.97 -14.92 58.08
N ASP A 6 -21.60 -14.80 56.90
CA ASP A 6 -23.04 -14.75 56.61
C ASP A 6 -23.76 -16.11 56.45
N GLY A 7 -25.09 -16.08 56.60
CA GLY A 7 -26.09 -16.98 55.96
C GLY A 7 -26.61 -18.13 56.83
N VAL A 8 -27.89 -18.52 56.87
CA VAL A 8 -29.02 -18.48 55.91
C VAL A 8 -30.33 -18.77 56.67
N GLY A 9 -31.49 -18.28 56.19
CA GLY A 9 -32.74 -19.05 56.32
C GLY A 9 -34.05 -18.26 56.46
N GLY A 10 -34.78 -18.11 55.35
CA GLY A 10 -36.21 -17.78 55.38
C GLY A 10 -36.85 -17.91 53.99
N PRO A 11 -37.75 -18.89 53.76
CA PRO A 11 -38.43 -19.08 52.48
C PRO A 11 -39.86 -18.53 52.51
N SER A 12 -40.27 -17.77 51.49
CA SER A 12 -41.67 -17.70 51.03
C SER A 12 -41.79 -16.72 49.86
N GLY A 13 -42.29 -17.20 48.73
CA GLY A 13 -42.72 -16.36 47.63
C GLY A 13 -42.84 -17.15 46.34
N ASP A 14 -44.08 -17.44 45.94
CA ASP A 14 -44.41 -17.90 44.59
C ASP A 14 -43.86 -16.88 43.57
N GLU A 15 -42.71 -17.17 42.97
CA GLU A 15 -42.15 -16.37 41.89
C GLU A 15 -42.91 -16.69 40.60
N ASN A 16 -43.85 -15.82 40.23
CA ASN A 16 -44.46 -15.76 38.90
C ASN A 16 -43.34 -15.61 37.84
N TYR A 17 -42.94 -16.73 37.23
CA TYR A 17 -41.88 -16.81 36.22
C TYR A 17 -42.20 -16.16 34.86
N PHE A 18 -43.34 -15.47 34.73
CA PHE A 18 -43.70 -14.69 33.54
C PHE A 18 -43.65 -13.18 33.83
N GLN A 19 -42.51 -12.70 34.34
CA GLN A 19 -42.22 -11.28 34.33
C GLN A 19 -41.76 -10.84 32.93
N GLY A 20 -42.67 -10.19 32.18
CA GLY A 20 -42.38 -9.37 31.00
C GLY A 20 -41.70 -10.06 29.80
N TYR A 21 -42.47 -10.36 28.74
CA TYR A 21 -41.91 -10.74 27.43
C TYR A 21 -41.98 -9.56 26.45
N THR A 22 -40.83 -9.14 25.92
CA THR A 22 -40.75 -8.13 24.85
C THR A 22 -40.64 -8.84 23.50
N PHE A 23 -41.70 -8.79 22.70
CA PHE A 23 -41.65 -9.21 21.30
C PHE A 23 -40.95 -8.14 20.45
N THR A 24 -39.97 -8.55 19.63
CA THR A 24 -39.30 -7.68 18.66
C THR A 24 -39.53 -8.24 17.26
N ASP A 25 -40.29 -7.52 16.43
CA ASP A 25 -40.43 -7.84 15.01
C ASP A 25 -39.30 -7.20 14.20
N HIS A 26 -38.29 -8.00 13.86
CA HIS A 26 -37.14 -7.56 13.09
C HIS A 26 -37.45 -7.10 11.65
N SER A 27 -38.66 -7.38 11.15
CA SER A 27 -39.09 -7.01 9.80
C SER A 27 -40.09 -5.85 9.76
N HIS A 28 -40.48 -5.31 10.93
CA HIS A 28 -41.48 -4.25 11.03
C HIS A 28 -41.11 -3.02 10.21
N SER A 29 -39.88 -2.51 10.35
CA SER A 29 -39.39 -1.33 9.63
C SER A 29 -39.40 -1.53 8.11
N SER A 30 -38.89 -2.65 7.61
CA SER A 30 -38.86 -2.95 6.18
C SER A 30 -40.26 -3.06 5.58
N ARG A 31 -41.22 -3.67 6.29
CA ARG A 31 -42.62 -3.73 5.83
C ARG A 31 -43.26 -2.35 5.79
N VAL A 32 -43.08 -1.54 6.84
CA VAL A 32 -43.63 -0.17 6.90
C VAL A 32 -43.04 0.70 5.79
N VAL A 33 -41.72 0.69 5.59
CA VAL A 33 -41.06 1.46 4.53
C VAL A 33 -41.56 1.04 3.16
N LYS A 34 -41.64 -0.27 2.89
CA LYS A 34 -42.17 -0.78 1.63
C LYS A 34 -43.60 -0.31 1.37
N SER A 35 -44.49 -0.46 2.35
CA SER A 35 -45.88 -0.03 2.22
C SER A 35 -46.04 1.47 2.05
N ILE A 36 -45.21 2.30 2.71
CA ILE A 36 -45.19 3.75 2.50
C ILE A 36 -44.77 4.07 1.06
N MET A 37 -43.71 3.45 0.55
CA MET A 37 -43.26 3.67 -0.82
C MET A 37 -44.29 3.21 -1.85
N ASP A 38 -44.94 2.06 -1.64
CA ASP A 38 -46.01 1.57 -2.51
C ASP A 38 -47.17 2.59 -2.60
N LEU A 39 -47.61 3.15 -1.46
CA LEU A 39 -48.65 4.19 -1.41
C LEU A 39 -48.22 5.49 -2.10
N CYS A 40 -46.95 5.88 -1.91
CA CYS A 40 -46.38 7.08 -2.50
C CYS A 40 -46.25 7.02 -4.02
N LEU A 41 -46.24 5.83 -4.61
CA LEU A 41 -46.21 5.60 -6.06
C LEU A 41 -47.62 5.58 -6.69
N GLU A 42 -48.68 5.55 -5.88
CA GLU A 42 -50.06 5.73 -6.37
C GLU A 42 -50.32 7.21 -6.71
N ASP A 43 -50.96 7.46 -7.85
CA ASP A 43 -51.10 8.80 -8.45
C ASP A 43 -51.60 9.87 -7.47
N GLY A 44 -50.67 10.68 -6.97
CA GLY A 44 -50.93 11.84 -6.11
C GLY A 44 -51.48 11.50 -4.72
N LEU A 45 -51.47 10.24 -4.30
CA LEU A 45 -52.01 9.82 -3.02
C LEU A 45 -51.12 10.35 -1.89
N PHE A 46 -51.69 11.09 -0.93
CA PHE A 46 -50.99 11.74 0.20
C PHE A 46 -49.90 12.76 -0.18
N ALA A 47 -49.76 13.14 -1.45
CA ALA A 47 -48.83 14.19 -1.86
C ALA A 47 -49.14 15.52 -1.16
N ASP A 48 -48.13 16.11 -0.53
CA ASP A 48 -48.24 17.30 0.32
C ASP A 48 -47.38 18.47 -0.17
N VAL A 49 -46.64 18.29 -1.27
CA VAL A 49 -45.88 19.33 -1.96
C VAL A 49 -45.93 19.15 -3.47
N THR A 50 -45.93 20.25 -4.21
CA THR A 50 -45.79 20.29 -5.66
C THR A 50 -44.53 21.08 -6.00
N ILE A 51 -43.54 20.42 -6.61
CA ILE A 51 -42.33 21.09 -7.10
C ILE A 51 -42.46 21.35 -8.60
N THR A 52 -42.21 22.58 -9.02
CA THR A 52 -42.24 22.98 -10.43
C THR A 52 -40.81 23.20 -10.92
N VAL A 53 -40.44 22.54 -12.01
CA VAL A 53 -39.14 22.62 -12.70
C VAL A 53 -39.40 22.74 -14.20
N ASP A 54 -38.83 23.75 -14.87
CA ASP A 54 -39.07 24.02 -16.30
C ASP A 54 -40.55 23.95 -16.70
N SER A 55 -41.45 24.52 -15.89
CA SER A 55 -42.91 24.45 -16.06
C SER A 55 -43.54 23.05 -15.91
N LYS A 56 -42.77 21.98 -15.69
CA LYS A 56 -43.28 20.64 -15.34
C LYS A 56 -43.52 20.56 -13.83
N LYS A 57 -44.68 20.02 -13.45
CA LYS A 57 -45.11 19.88 -12.05
C LYS A 57 -44.92 18.45 -11.56
N PHE A 58 -44.36 18.31 -10.36
CA PHE A 58 -44.13 17.05 -9.67
C PHE A 58 -44.88 17.05 -8.35
N GLN A 59 -45.87 16.16 -8.19
CA GLN A 59 -46.58 15.96 -6.93
C GLN A 59 -45.77 14.97 -6.08
N LEU A 60 -45.29 15.41 -4.92
CA LEU A 60 -44.32 14.68 -4.11
C LEU A 60 -44.69 14.74 -2.62
N HIS A 61 -43.90 14.02 -1.82
CA HIS A 61 -44.07 13.87 -0.38
C HIS A 61 -42.89 14.49 0.36
N ARG A 62 -43.15 15.48 1.21
CA ARG A 62 -42.14 16.16 2.03
C ARG A 62 -41.36 15.19 2.90
N LEU A 63 -42.05 14.20 3.49
CA LEU A 63 -41.42 13.18 4.33
C LEU A 63 -40.41 12.33 3.55
N VAL A 64 -40.78 11.87 2.36
CA VAL A 64 -39.92 11.00 1.53
C VAL A 64 -38.70 11.79 1.03
N LEU A 65 -38.91 13.00 0.50
CA LEU A 65 -37.83 13.88 0.07
C LEU A 65 -36.88 14.22 1.22
N SER A 66 -37.40 14.58 2.40
CA SER A 66 -36.59 14.92 3.58
C SER A 66 -35.82 13.72 4.15
N ALA A 67 -36.37 12.51 4.03
CA ALA A 67 -35.73 11.31 4.52
C ALA A 67 -34.48 10.94 3.70
N GLN A 68 -34.51 11.21 2.39
CA GLN A 68 -33.41 10.87 1.48
C GLN A 68 -32.46 12.03 1.17
N SER A 69 -32.92 13.28 1.29
CA SER A 69 -32.15 14.47 0.93
C SER A 69 -32.13 15.49 2.07
N SER A 70 -30.93 15.77 2.56
CA SER A 70 -30.69 16.79 3.58
C SER A 70 -31.00 18.21 3.08
N PHE A 71 -30.90 18.44 1.77
CA PHE A 71 -31.33 19.68 1.11
C PHE A 71 -32.84 19.89 1.26
N PHE A 72 -33.66 18.92 0.87
CA PHE A 72 -35.11 19.02 1.01
C PHE A 72 -35.56 19.05 2.47
N ARG A 73 -34.90 18.27 3.33
CA ARG A 73 -35.13 18.35 4.78
C ARG A 73 -34.94 19.77 5.28
N SER A 74 -33.80 20.38 4.96
CA SER A 74 -33.47 21.75 5.37
C SER A 74 -34.48 22.75 4.80
N MET A 75 -34.85 22.63 3.53
CA MET A 75 -35.87 23.47 2.89
C MET A 75 -37.20 23.42 3.64
N PHE A 76 -37.70 22.21 3.95
CA PHE A 76 -39.02 22.01 4.56
C PHE A 76 -39.05 22.26 6.07
N THR A 77 -37.91 22.23 6.76
CA THR A 77 -37.81 22.54 8.19
C THR A 77 -37.22 23.93 8.47
N SER A 78 -36.93 24.72 7.45
CA SER A 78 -36.44 26.10 7.60
C SER A 78 -37.54 27.06 8.05
N ASN A 79 -37.16 28.25 8.46
CA ASN A 79 -38.10 29.36 8.70
C ASN A 79 -38.35 30.21 7.44
N LEU A 80 -38.00 29.68 6.26
CA LEU A 80 -38.18 30.36 4.97
C LEU A 80 -39.57 30.08 4.41
N ARG A 81 -39.94 30.82 3.35
CA ARG A 81 -41.27 30.78 2.75
C ARG A 81 -41.63 29.38 2.21
N GLU A 82 -40.65 28.73 1.60
CA GLU A 82 -40.73 27.41 0.98
C GLU A 82 -41.13 26.31 1.98
N ALA A 83 -40.79 26.48 3.26
CA ALA A 83 -41.18 25.55 4.31
C ALA A 83 -42.70 25.47 4.47
N PHE A 84 -43.42 26.58 4.24
CA PHE A 84 -44.86 26.70 4.44
C PHE A 84 -45.67 26.63 3.13
N GLU A 85 -45.01 26.71 1.97
CA GLU A 85 -45.69 26.70 0.67
C GLU A 85 -45.91 25.30 0.11
N ARG A 86 -47.13 25.03 -0.35
CA ARG A 86 -47.43 23.77 -1.05
C ARG A 86 -46.81 23.72 -2.44
N ASN A 87 -46.66 24.85 -3.12
CA ASN A 87 -46.10 24.92 -4.48
C ASN A 87 -44.74 25.61 -4.42
N ILE A 88 -43.69 24.91 -4.83
CA ILE A 88 -42.32 25.40 -4.81
C ILE A 88 -41.78 25.37 -6.23
N GLU A 89 -41.07 26.42 -6.63
CA GLU A 89 -40.41 26.50 -7.93
C GLU A 89 -38.90 26.39 -7.73
N LEU A 90 -38.27 25.39 -8.35
CA LEU A 90 -36.81 25.28 -8.38
C LEU A 90 -36.30 25.84 -9.69
N LYS A 91 -35.30 26.71 -9.58
CA LYS A 91 -34.59 27.32 -10.70
C LYS A 91 -33.26 26.58 -10.89
N ASP A 92 -32.69 26.67 -12.09
CA ASP A 92 -31.35 26.15 -12.41
C ASP A 92 -31.21 24.62 -12.37
N VAL A 93 -32.31 23.88 -12.54
CA VAL A 93 -32.30 22.42 -12.74
C VAL A 93 -33.22 22.07 -13.91
N SER A 94 -32.79 21.13 -14.76
CA SER A 94 -33.61 20.70 -15.89
C SER A 94 -34.65 19.66 -15.47
N ALA A 95 -35.83 19.67 -16.08
CA ALA A 95 -36.88 18.70 -15.80
C ALA A 95 -36.45 17.21 -15.93
N PRO A 96 -35.58 16.82 -16.90
CA PRO A 96 -35.06 15.45 -16.98
C PRO A 96 -34.15 15.07 -15.80
N VAL A 97 -33.24 15.97 -15.39
CA VAL A 97 -32.34 15.72 -14.25
C VAL A 97 -33.15 15.59 -12.96
N PHE A 98 -34.14 16.47 -12.78
CA PHE A 98 -35.03 16.41 -11.63
C PHE A 98 -35.89 15.14 -11.60
N GLN A 99 -36.35 14.66 -12.76
CA GLN A 99 -37.05 13.38 -12.85
C GLN A 99 -36.16 12.22 -12.38
N SER A 100 -34.90 12.15 -12.83
CA SER A 100 -33.95 11.11 -12.38
C SER A 100 -33.70 11.14 -10.88
N LEU A 101 -33.63 12.34 -10.28
CA LEU A 101 -33.55 12.52 -8.83
C LEU A 101 -34.79 11.93 -8.13
N VAL A 102 -35.98 12.26 -8.62
CA VAL A 102 -37.25 11.77 -8.05
C VAL A 102 -37.32 10.24 -8.18
N ASP A 103 -36.99 9.71 -9.36
CA ASP A 103 -37.01 8.28 -9.61
C ASP A 103 -36.05 7.55 -8.66
N TYR A 104 -34.84 8.09 -8.43
CA TYR A 104 -33.91 7.55 -7.45
C TYR A 104 -34.47 7.61 -6.02
N ILE A 105 -35.04 8.73 -5.59
CA ILE A 105 -35.57 8.88 -4.22
C ILE A 105 -36.69 7.88 -3.92
N TYR A 106 -37.57 7.61 -4.90
CA TYR A 106 -38.74 6.75 -4.70
C TYR A 106 -38.47 5.26 -4.99
N HIS A 107 -37.62 4.96 -5.98
CA HIS A 107 -37.34 3.57 -6.37
C HIS A 107 -36.03 3.02 -5.79
N GLY A 108 -35.14 3.89 -5.32
CA GLY A 108 -33.81 3.52 -4.81
C GLY A 108 -32.83 3.03 -5.88
N THR A 109 -33.15 3.24 -7.17
CA THR A 109 -32.35 2.73 -8.29
C THR A 109 -32.11 3.82 -9.32
N ILE A 110 -30.88 3.90 -9.82
CA ILE A 110 -30.50 4.77 -10.94
C ILE A 110 -29.47 4.06 -11.80
N LYS A 111 -29.58 4.21 -13.13
CA LYS A 111 -28.64 3.61 -14.08
C LYS A 111 -27.53 4.61 -14.38
N LEU A 112 -26.34 4.36 -13.82
CA LEU A 112 -25.17 5.19 -14.09
C LEU A 112 -24.52 4.81 -15.42
N ARG A 113 -24.39 5.79 -16.33
CA ARG A 113 -23.65 5.68 -17.59
C ARG A 113 -22.52 6.69 -17.57
N VAL A 114 -21.40 6.37 -18.24
CA VAL A 114 -20.22 7.26 -18.28
C VAL A 114 -20.59 8.65 -18.82
N GLU A 115 -21.49 8.72 -19.80
CA GLU A 115 -21.96 9.97 -20.41
C GLU A 115 -22.76 10.89 -19.48
N ASP A 116 -23.51 10.34 -18.51
CA ASP A 116 -24.33 11.14 -17.57
C ASP A 116 -23.71 11.21 -16.16
N LEU A 117 -22.54 10.58 -15.96
CA LEU A 117 -21.98 10.35 -14.63
C LEU A 117 -21.63 11.67 -13.94
N GLN A 118 -21.06 12.62 -14.68
CA GLN A 118 -20.77 13.96 -14.16
C GLN A 118 -22.05 14.66 -13.71
N ASP A 119 -23.07 14.75 -14.57
CA ASP A 119 -24.34 15.41 -14.23
C ASP A 119 -25.02 14.76 -13.02
N THR A 120 -24.97 13.43 -12.93
CA THR A 120 -25.54 12.67 -11.80
C THR A 120 -24.76 12.92 -10.52
N TYR A 121 -23.43 13.01 -10.59
CA TYR A 121 -22.56 13.34 -9.47
C TYR A 121 -22.84 14.76 -8.95
N GLU A 122 -22.92 15.75 -9.85
CA GLU A 122 -23.21 17.15 -9.49
C GLU A 122 -24.60 17.30 -8.88
N MET A 123 -25.60 16.62 -9.46
CA MET A 123 -26.96 16.57 -8.93
C MET A 123 -26.99 15.94 -7.53
N ALA A 124 -26.30 14.81 -7.33
CA ALA A 124 -26.28 14.12 -6.05
C ALA A 124 -25.68 14.99 -4.94
N ASP A 125 -24.62 15.75 -5.24
CA ASP A 125 -24.02 16.71 -4.31
C ASP A 125 -24.97 17.88 -4.03
N MET A 126 -25.48 18.52 -5.08
CA MET A 126 -26.37 19.69 -4.98
C MET A 126 -27.61 19.41 -4.11
N TYR A 127 -28.22 18.23 -4.30
CA TYR A 127 -29.39 17.80 -3.54
C TYR A 127 -29.04 16.97 -2.30
N GLN A 128 -27.76 16.86 -1.94
CA GLN A 128 -27.27 16.18 -0.74
C GLN A 128 -27.78 14.73 -0.61
N LEU A 129 -27.74 13.98 -1.70
CA LEU A 129 -28.04 12.54 -1.78
C LEU A 129 -26.76 11.73 -1.52
N THR A 130 -26.34 11.66 -0.26
CA THR A 130 -25.01 11.14 0.14
C THR A 130 -24.67 9.77 -0.44
N ALA A 131 -25.58 8.79 -0.35
CA ALA A 131 -25.32 7.44 -0.86
C ALA A 131 -25.11 7.41 -2.39
N LEU A 132 -25.84 8.25 -3.13
CA LEU A 132 -25.68 8.35 -4.59
C LEU A 132 -24.39 9.08 -4.95
N PHE A 133 -24.07 10.16 -4.24
CA PHE A 133 -22.83 10.90 -4.41
C PHE A 133 -21.60 10.00 -4.21
N GLU A 134 -21.58 9.21 -3.13
CA GLU A 134 -20.51 8.24 -2.85
C GLU A 134 -20.41 7.16 -3.93
N GLU A 135 -21.53 6.67 -4.47
CA GLU A 135 -21.50 5.69 -5.57
C GLU A 135 -20.95 6.31 -6.87
N CYS A 136 -21.39 7.52 -7.21
CA CYS A 136 -20.87 8.26 -8.36
C CYS A 136 -19.37 8.55 -8.22
N SER A 137 -18.91 8.96 -7.04
CA SER A 137 -17.49 9.16 -6.71
C SER A 137 -16.68 7.88 -6.90
N ARG A 138 -17.16 6.76 -6.34
CA ARG A 138 -16.52 5.44 -6.49
C ARG A 138 -16.48 4.98 -7.95
N PHE A 139 -17.52 5.27 -8.74
CA PHE A 139 -17.49 4.98 -10.17
C PHE A 139 -16.49 5.88 -10.90
N LEU A 140 -16.51 7.19 -10.69
CA LEU A 140 -15.55 8.13 -11.29
C LEU A 140 -14.11 7.70 -11.00
N SER A 141 -13.80 7.34 -9.76
CA SER A 141 -12.48 6.86 -9.32
C SER A 141 -11.99 5.65 -10.13
N ARG A 142 -12.87 4.69 -10.43
CA ARG A 142 -12.55 3.51 -11.26
C ARG A 142 -12.33 3.83 -12.74
N THR A 143 -12.79 5.00 -13.19
CA THR A 143 -12.68 5.45 -14.59
C THR A 143 -11.58 6.48 -14.80
N VAL A 144 -10.83 6.85 -13.74
CA VAL A 144 -9.69 7.77 -13.85
C VAL A 144 -8.63 7.16 -14.74
N ASP A 145 -8.28 7.89 -15.78
CA ASP A 145 -7.25 7.57 -16.77
C ASP A 145 -6.53 8.88 -17.15
N ILE A 146 -5.41 8.76 -17.86
CA ILE A 146 -4.60 9.88 -18.37
C ILE A 146 -5.48 10.90 -19.09
N LYS A 147 -6.46 10.43 -19.88
CA LYS A 147 -7.33 11.28 -20.71
C LYS A 147 -8.29 12.17 -19.92
N ASN A 148 -8.69 11.78 -18.70
CA ASN A 148 -9.71 12.49 -17.93
C ASN A 148 -9.24 12.92 -16.53
N CYS A 149 -8.06 12.49 -16.07
CA CYS A 149 -7.61 12.71 -14.70
C CYS A 149 -7.62 14.18 -14.27
N LEU A 150 -7.22 15.11 -15.15
CA LEU A 150 -7.21 16.55 -14.83
C LEU A 150 -8.63 17.12 -14.68
N GLN A 151 -9.56 16.71 -15.55
CA GLN A 151 -10.97 17.11 -15.46
C GLN A 151 -11.63 16.53 -14.21
N VAL A 152 -11.38 15.25 -13.90
CA VAL A 152 -11.89 14.61 -12.68
C VAL A 152 -11.30 15.24 -11.43
N MET A 153 -10.00 15.60 -11.45
CA MET A 153 -9.36 16.29 -10.33
C MET A 153 -10.02 17.66 -10.08
N TRP A 154 -10.28 18.43 -11.13
CA TRP A 154 -10.98 19.71 -11.02
C TRP A 154 -12.42 19.56 -10.52
N LEU A 155 -13.14 18.54 -11.01
CA LEU A 155 -14.48 18.21 -10.55
C LEU A 155 -14.47 17.85 -9.05
N ALA A 156 -13.54 17.00 -8.62
CA ALA A 156 -13.42 16.58 -7.23
C ALA A 156 -13.09 17.75 -6.29
N ASP A 157 -12.22 18.67 -6.71
CA ASP A 157 -11.90 19.90 -5.96
C ASP A 157 -13.14 20.78 -5.75
N ARG A 158 -13.92 21.02 -6.82
CA ARG A 158 -15.15 21.83 -6.76
C ARG A 158 -16.20 21.25 -5.80
N HIS A 159 -16.29 19.93 -5.71
CA HIS A 159 -17.25 19.22 -4.86
C HIS A 159 -16.66 18.76 -3.52
N SER A 160 -15.44 19.18 -3.17
CA SER A 160 -14.76 18.81 -1.93
C SER A 160 -14.64 17.29 -1.70
N ASP A 161 -14.53 16.51 -2.78
CA ASP A 161 -14.34 15.05 -2.72
C ASP A 161 -12.85 14.70 -2.65
N GLN A 162 -12.37 14.53 -1.42
CA GLN A 162 -10.95 14.31 -1.18
C GLN A 162 -10.44 12.95 -1.69
N GLU A 163 -11.28 11.91 -1.68
CA GLU A 163 -10.88 10.57 -2.13
C GLU A 163 -10.69 10.55 -3.65
N LEU A 164 -11.69 11.05 -4.37
CA LEU A 164 -11.62 11.17 -5.83
C LEU A 164 -10.51 12.11 -6.28
N TYR A 165 -10.35 13.25 -5.59
CA TYR A 165 -9.27 14.20 -5.85
C TYR A 165 -7.90 13.53 -5.72
N THR A 166 -7.71 12.73 -4.66
CA THR A 166 -6.44 12.05 -4.41
C THR A 166 -6.12 11.02 -5.50
N ALA A 167 -7.11 10.25 -5.97
CA ALA A 167 -6.95 9.29 -7.05
C ALA A 167 -6.59 9.98 -8.38
N ALA A 168 -7.33 11.03 -8.74
CA ALA A 168 -7.10 11.82 -9.96
C ALA A 168 -5.74 12.53 -9.95
N LYS A 169 -5.39 13.14 -8.81
CA LYS A 169 -4.08 13.76 -8.58
C LYS A 169 -2.93 12.75 -8.69
N HIS A 170 -3.11 11.54 -8.19
CA HIS A 170 -2.09 10.49 -8.31
C HIS A 170 -1.84 10.14 -9.78
N CYS A 171 -2.89 9.94 -10.57
CA CYS A 171 -2.80 9.70 -12.01
C CYS A 171 -2.07 10.84 -12.74
N ALA A 172 -2.43 12.11 -12.43
CA ALA A 172 -1.78 13.28 -13.01
C ALA A 172 -0.28 13.34 -12.71
N LYS A 173 0.15 12.97 -11.50
CA LYS A 173 1.57 12.95 -11.09
C LYS A 173 2.39 11.91 -11.84
N ILE A 174 1.86 10.69 -12.02
CA ILE A 174 2.61 9.57 -12.61
C ILE A 174 2.62 9.61 -14.15
N HIS A 175 1.80 10.46 -14.77
CA HIS A 175 1.71 10.66 -16.22
C HIS A 175 1.98 12.10 -16.66
N LEU A 176 2.64 12.91 -15.82
CA LEU A 176 2.85 14.34 -16.08
C LEU A 176 3.58 14.60 -17.41
N ILE A 177 4.50 13.72 -17.82
CA ILE A 177 5.20 13.84 -19.12
C ILE A 177 4.28 13.69 -20.34
N GLN A 178 3.15 13.00 -20.19
CA GLN A 178 2.14 12.88 -21.25
C GLN A 178 1.13 14.03 -21.21
N LEU A 179 0.92 14.59 -20.02
CA LEU A 179 -0.08 15.63 -19.77
C LEU A 179 0.43 17.05 -20.03
N HIS A 180 1.71 17.33 -19.85
CA HIS A 180 2.20 18.72 -19.80
C HIS A 180 2.01 19.55 -21.08
N GLN A 181 1.72 18.90 -22.20
CA GLN A 181 1.47 19.54 -23.50
C GLN A 181 -0.02 19.63 -23.86
N THR A 182 -0.93 19.05 -23.06
CA THR A 182 -2.35 19.06 -23.38
C THR A 182 -3.00 20.39 -23.00
N GLU A 183 -4.06 20.79 -23.70
CA GLU A 183 -4.75 22.05 -23.42
C GLU A 183 -5.33 22.07 -22.00
N GLU A 184 -5.78 20.93 -21.49
CA GLU A 184 -6.32 20.79 -20.15
C GLU A 184 -5.26 21.11 -19.10
N PHE A 185 -4.03 20.62 -19.28
CA PHE A 185 -2.92 20.92 -18.38
C PHE A 185 -2.49 22.39 -18.46
N LEU A 186 -2.36 22.93 -19.67
CA LEU A 186 -1.95 24.33 -19.85
C LEU A 186 -2.95 25.33 -19.26
N ASN A 187 -4.21 24.94 -19.13
CA ASN A 187 -5.28 25.71 -18.50
C ASN A 187 -5.48 25.41 -17.00
N LEU A 188 -4.63 24.58 -16.37
CA LEU A 188 -4.79 24.28 -14.94
C LEU A 188 -4.70 25.56 -14.08
N PRO A 189 -5.57 25.71 -13.06
CA PRO A 189 -5.39 26.71 -12.02
C PRO A 189 -4.08 26.52 -11.25
N LEU A 190 -3.45 27.62 -10.84
CA LEU A 190 -2.18 27.62 -10.10
C LEU A 190 -2.24 26.75 -8.84
N CYS A 191 -3.32 26.80 -8.06
CA CYS A 191 -3.50 26.02 -6.84
C CYS A 191 -3.40 24.51 -7.11
N LEU A 192 -4.02 24.04 -8.19
CA LEU A 192 -4.03 22.63 -8.58
C LEU A 192 -2.66 22.17 -9.09
N LEU A 193 -1.96 23.03 -9.83
CA LEU A 193 -0.58 22.74 -10.27
C LEU A 193 0.37 22.62 -9.08
N VAL A 194 0.33 23.60 -8.15
CA VAL A 194 1.11 23.58 -6.91
C VAL A 194 0.82 22.28 -6.14
N ASP A 195 -0.44 21.88 -6.09
CA ASP A 195 -0.85 20.63 -5.45
C ASP A 195 -0.21 19.40 -6.08
N ILE A 196 -0.18 19.30 -7.41
CA ILE A 196 0.47 18.20 -8.13
C ILE A 196 1.96 18.14 -7.77
N ILE A 197 2.66 19.29 -7.73
CA ILE A 197 4.12 19.33 -7.58
C ILE A 197 4.64 19.28 -6.13
N LYS A 198 3.89 19.82 -5.16
CA LYS A 198 4.34 19.97 -3.76
C LYS A 198 4.50 18.66 -2.99
N ASP A 199 3.67 17.68 -3.33
CA ASP A 199 3.59 16.39 -2.63
C ASP A 199 4.66 15.39 -3.10
N GLY A 200 5.45 15.78 -4.09
CA GLY A 200 6.46 14.93 -4.69
C GLY A 200 6.06 14.37 -6.05
N VAL A 201 6.83 14.68 -7.09
CA VAL A 201 6.65 14.17 -8.46
C VAL A 201 7.89 13.37 -8.87
N PRO A 202 7.76 12.22 -9.54
CA PRO A 202 8.90 11.46 -10.02
C PRO A 202 9.75 12.29 -10.99
N SER A 203 11.07 12.29 -10.82
CA SER A 203 12.00 12.99 -11.72
C SER A 203 11.87 12.51 -13.18
N SER A 204 11.52 11.24 -13.40
CA SER A 204 11.25 10.67 -14.74
C SER A 204 10.08 11.32 -15.47
N GLN A 205 9.18 11.99 -14.74
CA GLN A 205 8.04 12.70 -15.31
C GLN A 205 8.37 14.15 -15.69
N ASN A 206 9.64 14.56 -15.59
CA ASN A 206 10.16 15.86 -15.98
C ASN A 206 9.30 17.06 -15.49
N PRO A 207 9.07 17.19 -14.17
CA PRO A 207 8.18 18.21 -13.62
C PRO A 207 8.62 19.64 -13.93
N THR A 208 9.93 19.88 -14.05
CA THR A 208 10.48 21.19 -14.43
C THR A 208 10.04 21.59 -15.83
N ALA A 209 10.12 20.68 -16.81
CA ALA A 209 9.61 20.94 -18.16
C ALA A 209 8.08 21.16 -18.18
N ALA A 210 7.34 20.49 -17.28
CA ALA A 210 5.91 20.70 -17.15
C ALA A 210 5.56 22.10 -16.60
N ILE A 211 6.29 22.56 -15.58
CA ILE A 211 6.18 23.93 -15.04
C ILE A 211 6.50 24.95 -16.13
N GLU A 212 7.60 24.77 -16.87
CA GLU A 212 7.98 25.64 -17.98
C GLU A 212 6.90 25.69 -19.07
N SER A 213 6.32 24.54 -19.41
CA SER A 213 5.23 24.46 -20.41
C SER A 213 4.01 25.28 -19.97
N TRP A 214 3.61 25.15 -18.70
CA TRP A 214 2.49 25.89 -18.12
C TRP A 214 2.75 27.39 -18.04
N ILE A 215 3.96 27.82 -17.65
CA ILE A 215 4.35 29.23 -17.60
C ILE A 215 4.35 29.83 -19.01
N ASN A 216 4.99 29.15 -19.97
CA ASN A 216 5.13 29.65 -21.34
C ASN A 216 3.79 29.83 -22.07
N HIS A 217 2.75 29.08 -21.69
CA HIS A 217 1.41 29.23 -22.27
C HIS A 217 0.78 30.60 -22.01
N ASN A 218 1.02 31.20 -20.83
CA ASN A 218 0.62 32.57 -20.51
C ASN A 218 1.75 33.29 -19.79
N LYS A 219 2.84 33.52 -20.54
CA LYS A 219 4.10 34.03 -20.00
C LYS A 219 3.93 35.35 -19.26
N VAL A 220 3.08 36.26 -19.76
CA VAL A 220 2.93 37.60 -19.21
C VAL A 220 2.42 37.58 -17.76
N GLU A 221 1.45 36.71 -17.47
CA GLU A 221 0.85 36.62 -16.12
C GLU A 221 1.53 35.57 -15.24
N ARG A 222 2.19 34.57 -15.83
CA ARG A 222 2.69 33.40 -15.08
C ARG A 222 4.17 33.45 -14.74
N GLU A 223 4.97 34.32 -15.36
CA GLU A 223 6.41 34.42 -15.09
C GLU A 223 6.71 34.69 -13.60
N GLU A 224 5.85 35.48 -12.93
CA GLU A 224 6.01 35.81 -11.51
C GLU A 224 5.92 34.59 -10.58
N TYR A 225 5.30 33.50 -11.02
CA TYR A 225 5.16 32.26 -10.23
C TYR A 225 6.34 31.31 -10.39
N SER A 226 7.29 31.58 -11.29
CA SER A 226 8.40 30.67 -11.61
C SER A 226 9.19 30.25 -10.36
N ASP A 227 9.68 31.22 -9.59
CA ASP A 227 10.49 30.94 -8.39
C ASP A 227 9.68 30.18 -7.34
N MET A 228 8.41 30.57 -7.13
CA MET A 228 7.53 29.89 -6.18
C MET A 228 7.22 28.44 -6.56
N LEU A 229 6.99 28.18 -7.86
CA LEU A 229 6.73 26.83 -8.37
C LEU A 229 7.97 25.94 -8.25
N LEU A 230 9.16 26.48 -8.53
CA LEU A 230 10.43 25.76 -8.38
C LEU A 230 10.77 25.51 -6.89
N ASP A 231 10.52 26.47 -6.01
CA ASP A 231 10.71 26.30 -4.56
C ASP A 231 9.71 25.30 -3.96
N SER A 232 8.49 25.26 -4.50
CA SER A 232 7.45 24.30 -4.11
C SER A 232 7.66 22.92 -4.73
N LEU A 233 8.43 22.82 -5.83
CA LEU A 233 8.66 21.57 -6.52
C LEU A 233 9.45 20.62 -5.64
N LYS A 234 8.83 19.50 -5.31
CA LYS A 234 9.50 18.38 -4.67
C LYS A 234 9.75 17.31 -5.72
N GLU A 235 10.95 17.29 -6.28
CA GLU A 235 11.37 16.14 -7.08
C GLU A 235 11.63 14.94 -6.17
N ILE A 236 10.93 13.84 -6.45
CA ILE A 236 11.26 12.54 -5.89
C ILE A 236 12.10 11.85 -6.96
N GLY A 237 13.37 11.53 -6.65
CA GLY A 237 14.15 10.64 -7.50
C GLY A 237 13.37 9.34 -7.74
N GLU A 238 13.38 8.84 -8.98
CA GLU A 238 12.69 7.62 -9.41
C GLU A 238 12.58 6.60 -8.27
N LYS A 239 11.32 6.26 -7.95
CA LYS A 239 10.89 5.55 -6.75
C LYS A 239 11.96 4.55 -6.31
N VAL A 240 12.57 4.84 -5.15
CA VAL A 240 13.21 3.82 -4.32
C VAL A 240 12.43 3.82 -3.02
N HIS A 241 11.36 3.02 -2.95
CA HIS A 241 10.66 2.84 -1.67
C HIS A 241 11.36 1.76 -0.88
N ILE A 242 11.79 2.09 0.34
CA ILE A 242 12.35 1.15 1.29
C ILE A 242 11.24 0.75 2.25
N TYR A 243 10.69 -0.45 2.09
CA TYR A 243 9.71 -1.01 3.01
C TYR A 243 10.44 -1.65 4.18
N LEU A 244 10.39 -1.03 5.35
CA LEU A 244 10.81 -1.66 6.60
C LEU A 244 9.60 -2.31 7.25
N ILE A 245 9.71 -3.61 7.47
CA ILE A 245 8.65 -4.41 8.09
C ILE A 245 9.02 -4.67 9.56
N GLY A 246 8.30 -4.05 10.50
CA GLY A 246 8.56 -4.16 11.94
C GLY A 246 7.46 -3.57 12.83
N LYS A 247 7.49 -3.86 14.14
CA LYS A 247 6.55 -3.32 15.15
C LYS A 247 7.13 -2.06 15.80
N GLU A 248 6.35 -0.98 15.89
CA GLU A 248 6.79 0.33 16.39
C GLU A 248 7.07 0.37 17.91
N ASP A 249 6.40 -0.46 18.71
CA ASP A 249 6.38 -0.34 20.18
C ASP A 249 7.50 -1.04 20.94
N THR A 250 8.17 -2.02 20.34
CA THR A 250 9.32 -2.70 20.96
C THR A 250 10.55 -2.36 20.15
N ARG A 251 11.67 -2.05 20.82
CA ARG A 251 12.98 -1.72 20.21
C ARG A 251 13.62 -2.87 19.39
N THR A 252 12.81 -3.74 18.80
CA THR A 252 13.17 -4.94 18.05
C THR A 252 13.27 -4.60 16.57
N HIS A 253 14.50 -4.74 16.07
CA HIS A 253 15.03 -4.78 14.71
C HIS A 253 14.01 -4.98 13.56
N SER A 254 14.17 -4.22 12.47
CA SER A 254 13.36 -4.33 11.25
C SER A 254 13.68 -5.64 10.51
N LEU A 255 12.63 -6.41 10.19
CA LEU A 255 12.73 -7.82 9.77
C LEU A 255 12.95 -7.99 8.28
N ALA A 256 12.49 -7.05 7.46
CA ALA A 256 12.62 -7.12 6.02
C ALA A 256 12.70 -5.73 5.39
N VAL A 257 13.52 -5.64 4.34
CA VAL A 257 13.72 -4.46 3.51
C VAL A 257 13.38 -4.79 2.05
N SER A 258 12.23 -4.36 1.54
CA SER A 258 12.04 -4.33 0.09
C SER A 258 12.43 -2.97 -0.44
N LEU A 259 13.31 -2.90 -1.44
CA LEU A 259 13.35 -1.73 -2.32
C LEU A 259 12.20 -1.84 -3.34
N HIS A 260 11.80 -0.75 -3.96
CA HIS A 260 10.87 -0.78 -5.09
C HIS A 260 11.34 0.27 -6.07
N CYS A 261 11.65 -0.16 -7.30
CA CYS A 261 11.55 0.64 -8.52
C CYS A 261 10.79 -0.20 -9.57
N ASP A 262 10.19 0.48 -10.53
CA ASP A 262 9.37 -0.04 -11.62
C ASP A 262 10.16 -0.97 -12.60
N GLU A 263 11.50 -1.05 -12.52
CA GLU A 263 12.34 -1.75 -13.53
C GLU A 263 13.27 -2.89 -13.04
N ASP A 264 13.60 -2.98 -11.74
CA ASP A 264 14.54 -4.00 -11.22
C ASP A 264 13.83 -5.06 -10.35
N ASP A 265 13.98 -6.33 -10.74
CA ASP A 265 13.48 -7.53 -10.04
C ASP A 265 14.47 -8.09 -8.99
N THR A 266 15.69 -7.55 -8.93
CA THR A 266 16.77 -8.11 -8.10
C THR A 266 16.75 -7.55 -6.68
N ILE A 267 15.82 -8.03 -5.85
CA ILE A 267 15.77 -7.68 -4.43
C ILE A 267 15.68 -8.94 -3.59
N SER A 268 16.78 -9.24 -2.91
CA SER A 268 16.88 -10.30 -1.92
C SER A 268 16.97 -9.70 -0.53
N VAL A 269 16.06 -10.15 0.35
CA VAL A 269 15.98 -9.66 1.73
C VAL A 269 16.33 -10.79 2.67
N SER A 270 17.48 -10.72 3.32
CA SER A 270 17.76 -11.47 4.54
C SER A 270 17.61 -10.54 5.76
N GLY A 271 17.13 -11.05 6.89
CA GLY A 271 17.01 -10.28 8.13
C GLY A 271 16.91 -11.18 9.36
N GLN A 272 17.68 -10.84 10.40
CA GLN A 272 17.64 -11.42 11.75
C GLN A 272 17.18 -10.30 12.72
N ASN A 273 16.48 -10.49 13.86
CA ASN A 273 16.76 -11.41 14.97
C ASN A 273 15.60 -11.56 15.99
N SER A 274 15.62 -12.68 16.73
CA SER A 274 15.18 -12.98 18.12
C SER A 274 14.09 -12.16 18.84
N LEU A 275 12.84 -12.64 18.79
CA LEU A 275 11.91 -12.94 19.91
C LEU A 275 10.47 -12.92 19.39
N CYS A 276 9.69 -13.92 19.83
CA CYS A 276 8.42 -14.41 19.30
C CYS A 276 7.42 -13.37 18.69
N HIS A 277 6.75 -13.83 17.61
CA HIS A 277 5.59 -13.23 16.89
C HIS A 277 5.86 -12.32 15.67
N GLN A 278 6.97 -12.49 14.97
CA GLN A 278 7.46 -11.57 13.94
C GLN A 278 7.79 -12.27 12.59
N ILE A 279 7.68 -11.54 11.49
CA ILE A 279 7.94 -11.98 10.10
C ILE A 279 9.32 -12.63 9.95
N THR A 280 9.41 -13.71 9.17
CA THR A 280 10.57 -14.60 9.12
C THR A 280 11.44 -14.43 7.87
N ALA A 281 10.84 -14.04 6.74
CA ALA A 281 11.53 -13.70 5.50
C ALA A 281 10.62 -12.90 4.56
N ALA A 282 11.19 -12.21 3.57
CA ALA A 282 10.44 -11.51 2.53
C ALA A 282 11.24 -11.42 1.21
N CYS A 283 10.55 -11.21 0.10
CA CYS A 283 11.17 -10.90 -1.19
C CYS A 283 10.18 -10.18 -2.11
N LYS A 284 10.69 -9.39 -3.05
CA LYS A 284 9.89 -8.86 -4.18
C LYS A 284 9.88 -9.89 -5.31
N HIS A 285 8.73 -10.10 -5.93
CA HIS A 285 8.61 -10.89 -7.15
C HIS A 285 7.61 -10.24 -8.10
N GLY A 286 8.07 -9.82 -9.29
CA GLY A 286 7.29 -8.98 -10.18
C GLY A 286 6.90 -7.65 -9.51
N ALA A 287 5.63 -7.27 -9.62
CA ALA A 287 5.10 -6.05 -9.00
C ALA A 287 4.75 -6.21 -7.50
N ASP A 288 4.83 -7.43 -6.95
CA ASP A 288 4.25 -7.75 -5.64
C ASP A 288 5.33 -8.07 -4.59
N LEU A 289 4.98 -7.81 -3.33
CA LEU A 289 5.82 -8.12 -2.16
C LEU A 289 5.31 -9.40 -1.49
N TYR A 290 6.20 -10.37 -1.30
CA TYR A 290 5.91 -11.61 -0.62
C TYR A 290 6.57 -11.65 0.74
N VAL A 291 5.81 -12.10 1.74
CA VAL A 291 6.23 -12.12 3.14
C VAL A 291 5.83 -13.44 3.78
N VAL A 292 6.77 -14.04 4.50
CA VAL A 292 6.57 -15.29 5.22
C VAL A 292 6.73 -15.04 6.72
N GLY A 293 5.74 -15.43 7.53
CA GLY A 293 5.76 -15.33 8.99
C GLY A 293 4.55 -14.60 9.58
N GLY A 294 4.75 -13.94 10.74
CA GLY A 294 3.70 -13.29 11.54
C GLY A 294 3.41 -14.09 12.83
N SER A 295 2.13 -14.17 13.23
CA SER A 295 1.71 -14.99 14.39
C SER A 295 2.00 -16.48 14.23
N ILE A 296 2.11 -16.95 12.98
CA ILE A 296 2.44 -18.34 12.63
C ILE A 296 3.59 -18.35 11.60
N PRO A 297 4.74 -18.98 11.90
CA PRO A 297 5.94 -18.96 11.05
C PRO A 297 5.74 -19.42 9.60
N ARG A 298 4.90 -20.44 9.37
CA ARG A 298 4.63 -20.97 8.01
C ARG A 298 3.72 -20.10 7.14
N ARG A 299 3.05 -19.07 7.65
CA ARG A 299 2.08 -18.29 6.85
C ARG A 299 2.80 -17.46 5.81
N MET A 300 2.23 -17.38 4.61
CA MET A 300 2.73 -16.54 3.53
C MET A 300 1.65 -15.56 3.07
N TRP A 301 2.06 -14.34 2.79
CA TRP A 301 1.23 -13.25 2.35
C TRP A 301 1.85 -12.59 1.13
N LYS A 302 0.99 -12.06 0.27
CA LYS A 302 1.35 -11.26 -0.88
C LYS A 302 0.69 -9.90 -0.74
N CYS A 303 1.45 -8.84 -0.99
CA CYS A 303 0.98 -7.47 -0.98
C CYS A 303 1.12 -6.89 -2.38
N ASN A 304 0.00 -6.41 -2.93
CA ASN A 304 0.02 -5.64 -4.15
C ASN A 304 0.62 -4.26 -3.85
N MET A 305 1.76 -3.94 -4.47
CA MET A 305 2.47 -2.70 -4.13
C MET A 305 1.82 -1.43 -4.69
N HIS A 306 0.86 -1.56 -5.60
CA HIS A 306 0.09 -0.43 -6.13
C HIS A 306 -1.13 -0.12 -5.28
N THR A 307 -1.89 -1.13 -4.88
CA THR A 307 -3.13 -0.96 -4.10
C THR A 307 -2.91 -1.05 -2.58
N MET A 308 -1.76 -1.60 -2.15
CA MET A 308 -1.43 -1.94 -0.76
C MET A 308 -2.35 -3.00 -0.14
N ASP A 309 -3.05 -3.77 -0.96
CA ASP A 309 -3.91 -4.86 -0.52
C ASP A 309 -3.11 -6.13 -0.24
N TRP A 310 -3.52 -6.86 0.80
CA TRP A 310 -2.90 -8.11 1.22
C TRP A 310 -3.77 -9.32 0.89
N GLU A 311 -3.15 -10.33 0.30
CA GLU A 311 -3.77 -11.63 0.04
C GLU A 311 -2.97 -12.77 0.66
N ARG A 312 -3.66 -13.85 1.01
CA ARG A 312 -3.05 -15.02 1.66
C ARG A 312 -2.62 -16.03 0.61
N CYS A 313 -1.35 -16.43 0.66
CA CYS A 313 -0.78 -17.47 -0.20
C CYS A 313 -0.76 -18.83 0.51
N ALA A 314 -0.38 -19.87 -0.24
CA ALA A 314 -0.13 -21.19 0.32
C ALA A 314 0.99 -21.11 1.38
N PRO A 315 0.76 -21.68 2.58
CA PRO A 315 1.76 -21.65 3.63
C PRO A 315 2.94 -22.55 3.29
N LEU A 316 4.09 -22.27 3.91
CA LEU A 316 5.25 -23.17 3.88
C LEU A 316 4.83 -24.58 4.33
N PRO A 317 5.37 -25.65 3.71
CA PRO A 317 5.10 -27.04 4.12
C PRO A 317 5.55 -27.34 5.56
N ARG A 318 6.59 -26.65 6.04
CA ARG A 318 7.13 -26.79 7.40
C ARG A 318 7.53 -25.43 7.96
N ASP A 319 7.42 -25.28 9.27
CA ASP A 319 7.84 -24.05 9.96
C ASP A 319 9.35 -23.84 9.80
N ARG A 320 9.73 -22.61 9.48
CA ARG A 320 11.11 -22.25 9.16
C ARG A 320 11.40 -20.81 9.56
N LEU A 321 12.38 -20.62 10.44
CA LEU A 321 12.86 -19.31 10.89
C LEU A 321 14.21 -18.99 10.25
N HIS A 322 14.55 -17.70 10.10
CA HIS A 322 15.84 -17.24 9.57
C HIS A 322 16.24 -17.86 8.23
N HIS A 323 15.26 -18.24 7.44
CA HIS A 323 15.48 -18.77 6.11
C HIS A 323 15.64 -17.65 5.11
N THR A 324 16.24 -17.99 3.99
CA THR A 324 16.52 -17.05 2.94
C THR A 324 15.44 -17.18 1.86
N LEU A 325 14.77 -16.08 1.53
CA LEU A 325 13.75 -16.03 0.48
C LEU A 325 14.31 -15.30 -0.74
N VAL A 326 14.29 -15.94 -1.91
CA VAL A 326 14.91 -15.42 -3.13
C VAL A 326 13.97 -15.58 -4.31
N SER A 327 13.72 -14.48 -5.03
CA SER A 327 12.94 -14.47 -6.26
C SER A 327 13.76 -14.89 -7.48
N VAL A 328 13.16 -15.73 -8.33
CA VAL A 328 13.71 -16.17 -9.61
C VAL A 328 12.68 -15.85 -10.70
N SER A 329 12.72 -14.61 -11.20
CA SER A 329 11.72 -14.10 -12.16
C SER A 329 11.67 -14.90 -13.47
N THR A 330 12.79 -15.46 -13.92
CA THR A 330 12.85 -16.28 -15.14
C THR A 330 12.02 -17.55 -15.07
N GLU A 331 11.75 -18.04 -13.86
CA GLU A 331 10.99 -19.27 -13.59
C GLU A 331 9.64 -18.99 -12.91
N ASP A 332 9.28 -17.71 -12.71
CA ASP A 332 8.08 -17.29 -11.97
C ASP A 332 7.96 -17.99 -10.59
N ALA A 333 9.11 -18.08 -9.91
CA ALA A 333 9.27 -18.87 -8.69
C ALA A 333 9.98 -18.12 -7.56
N ILE A 334 9.64 -18.47 -6.32
CA ILE A 334 10.25 -17.95 -5.10
C ILE A 334 10.85 -19.11 -4.30
N TYR A 335 12.16 -19.08 -4.05
CA TYR A 335 12.88 -20.12 -3.33
C TYR A 335 13.04 -19.77 -1.85
N SER A 336 12.85 -20.76 -0.99
CA SER A 336 13.14 -20.71 0.43
C SER A 336 14.25 -21.73 0.75
N LEU A 337 15.40 -21.22 1.22
CA LEU A 337 16.61 -22.00 1.45
C LEU A 337 17.06 -21.87 2.91
N GLY A 338 17.58 -22.96 3.47
CA GLY A 338 18.22 -22.94 4.80
C GLY A 338 17.29 -22.59 5.97
N GLY A 339 17.76 -21.79 6.91
CA GLY A 339 17.05 -21.44 8.14
C GLY A 339 17.11 -22.54 9.20
N LYS A 340 16.23 -22.40 10.18
CA LYS A 340 16.14 -23.30 11.33
C LYS A 340 14.69 -23.62 11.71
N THR A 341 14.49 -24.80 12.28
CA THR A 341 13.18 -25.21 12.79
C THR A 341 12.84 -24.49 14.10
N LEU A 342 11.60 -24.64 14.58
CA LEU A 342 11.19 -24.15 15.89
C LEU A 342 11.95 -24.82 17.06
N GLN A 343 12.55 -25.99 16.81
CA GLN A 343 13.41 -26.72 17.74
C GLN A 343 14.90 -26.33 17.58
N ASP A 344 15.18 -25.18 16.94
CA ASP A 344 16.53 -24.63 16.74
C ASP A 344 17.47 -25.55 15.94
N THR A 345 16.93 -26.45 15.12
CA THR A 345 17.72 -27.33 14.25
C THR A 345 17.94 -26.64 12.91
N LEU A 346 19.20 -26.49 12.49
CA LEU A 346 19.56 -25.98 11.17
C LEU A 346 19.00 -26.88 10.07
N SER A 347 18.56 -26.25 8.98
CA SER A 347 18.00 -26.92 7.80
C SER A 347 18.91 -26.71 6.59
N ASN A 348 19.07 -27.76 5.78
CA ASN A 348 19.66 -27.67 4.44
C ASN A 348 18.58 -27.78 3.34
N ALA A 349 17.30 -27.86 3.71
CA ALA A 349 16.23 -28.08 2.75
C ALA A 349 16.06 -26.87 1.81
N VAL A 350 15.83 -27.14 0.53
CA VAL A 350 15.43 -26.14 -0.45
C VAL A 350 14.01 -26.47 -0.92
N ILE A 351 13.15 -25.47 -0.89
CA ILE A 351 11.77 -25.55 -1.38
C ILE A 351 11.48 -24.30 -2.21
N TYR A 352 10.57 -24.40 -3.15
CA TYR A 352 10.21 -23.26 -3.99
C TYR A 352 8.70 -23.17 -4.17
N TYR A 353 8.23 -21.94 -4.32
CA TYR A 353 6.84 -21.58 -4.51
C TYR A 353 6.64 -21.16 -5.96
N THR A 354 5.72 -21.83 -6.67
CA THR A 354 5.31 -21.43 -8.01
C THR A 354 4.24 -20.36 -7.89
N VAL A 355 4.49 -19.15 -8.42
CA VAL A 355 3.65 -17.98 -8.21
C VAL A 355 2.28 -18.12 -8.88
N GLN A 356 2.25 -18.56 -10.14
CA GLN A 356 1.02 -18.86 -10.87
C GLN A 356 0.13 -19.91 -10.17
N ASP A 357 0.74 -20.99 -9.70
CA ASP A 357 0.00 -22.14 -9.13
C ASP A 357 -0.40 -21.91 -7.66
N ASN A 358 0.25 -20.98 -6.97
CA ASN A 358 0.13 -20.80 -5.51
C ASN A 358 0.45 -22.10 -4.74
N ILE A 359 1.55 -22.78 -5.10
CA ILE A 359 1.93 -24.09 -4.53
C ILE A 359 3.42 -24.14 -4.19
N TRP A 360 3.75 -24.70 -3.02
CA TRP A 360 5.11 -25.05 -2.62
C TRP A 360 5.49 -26.46 -3.11
N LYS A 361 6.70 -26.59 -3.65
CA LYS A 361 7.29 -27.83 -4.16
C LYS A 361 8.64 -28.06 -3.47
N GLU A 362 8.94 -29.33 -3.19
CA GLU A 362 10.25 -29.73 -2.67
C GLU A 362 11.24 -29.92 -3.82
N THR A 363 12.51 -29.61 -3.57
CA THR A 363 13.62 -29.86 -4.51
C THR A 363 14.77 -30.53 -3.74
N THR A 364 15.99 -30.41 -4.24
CA THR A 364 17.19 -30.95 -3.61
C THR A 364 17.57 -30.16 -2.34
N GLN A 365 18.75 -30.43 -1.81
CA GLN A 365 19.21 -29.86 -0.55
C GLN A 365 20.54 -29.13 -0.75
N LEU A 366 20.82 -28.20 0.16
CA LEU A 366 22.13 -27.57 0.27
C LEU A 366 23.17 -28.58 0.78
N ASP A 367 24.44 -28.36 0.41
CA ASP A 367 25.57 -29.16 0.90
C ASP A 367 25.70 -29.04 2.42
N THR A 368 25.52 -27.83 2.94
CA THR A 368 25.63 -27.50 4.36
C THR A 368 24.37 -26.80 4.85
N ALA A 369 23.82 -27.30 5.96
CA ALA A 369 22.70 -26.67 6.66
C ALA A 369 23.13 -25.30 7.20
N VAL A 370 22.33 -24.26 6.92
CA VAL A 370 22.70 -22.89 7.20
C VAL A 370 21.48 -22.07 7.63
N SER A 371 21.64 -21.17 8.59
CA SER A 371 20.61 -20.23 9.03
C SER A 371 21.10 -18.79 8.92
N GLY A 372 20.25 -17.86 8.51
CA GLY A 372 20.61 -16.44 8.43
C GLY A 372 21.61 -16.08 7.33
N ALA A 373 21.80 -16.94 6.34
CA ALA A 373 22.61 -16.64 5.17
C ALA A 373 21.97 -15.53 4.31
N ALA A 374 22.80 -14.70 3.69
CA ALA A 374 22.33 -13.79 2.65
C ALA A 374 22.19 -14.55 1.34
N GLY A 375 21.00 -14.57 0.76
CA GLY A 375 20.75 -15.16 -0.55
C GLY A 375 20.68 -14.09 -1.61
N VAL A 376 21.14 -14.39 -2.81
CA VAL A 376 20.95 -13.52 -3.97
C VAL A 376 20.83 -14.37 -5.23
N ASN A 377 19.86 -14.06 -6.09
CA ASN A 377 19.77 -14.68 -7.41
C ASN A 377 20.60 -13.87 -8.41
N LEU A 378 21.47 -14.56 -9.14
CA LEU A 378 22.21 -14.02 -10.26
C LEU A 378 22.14 -15.00 -11.43
N GLY A 379 21.37 -14.64 -12.46
CA GLY A 379 21.26 -15.42 -13.70
C GLY A 379 20.73 -16.85 -13.51
N GLY A 380 19.82 -17.08 -12.56
CA GLY A 380 19.28 -18.43 -12.26
C GLY A 380 20.18 -19.25 -11.32
N THR A 381 21.26 -18.67 -10.81
CA THR A 381 22.04 -19.26 -9.72
C THR A 381 21.80 -18.47 -8.45
N ILE A 382 21.34 -19.15 -7.40
CA ILE A 382 21.15 -18.57 -6.07
C ILE A 382 22.45 -18.73 -5.27
N TYR A 383 23.06 -17.63 -4.87
CA TYR A 383 24.24 -17.60 -4.01
C TYR A 383 23.82 -17.38 -2.57
N LEU A 384 24.13 -18.32 -1.69
CA LEU A 384 23.99 -18.24 -0.24
C LEU A 384 25.33 -17.92 0.40
N LEU A 385 25.39 -16.82 1.12
CA LEU A 385 26.62 -16.21 1.64
C LEU A 385 26.57 -16.18 3.17
N GLY A 386 27.51 -16.88 3.80
CA GLY A 386 27.71 -16.93 5.25
C GLY A 386 26.51 -17.45 6.03
N GLY A 387 26.13 -16.76 7.11
CA GLY A 387 25.12 -17.22 8.08
C GLY A 387 25.74 -18.00 9.23
N GLU A 388 24.98 -18.91 9.81
CA GLU A 388 25.38 -19.82 10.88
C GLU A 388 25.27 -21.27 10.40
N GLU A 389 26.31 -22.06 10.65
CA GLU A 389 26.38 -23.48 10.34
C GLU A 389 26.66 -24.30 11.61
N ASN A 390 26.41 -25.62 11.57
CA ASN A 390 26.76 -26.49 12.68
C ASN A 390 28.27 -26.67 12.75
N ASP A 391 28.82 -26.58 13.96
CA ASP A 391 30.15 -27.07 14.26
C ASP A 391 30.14 -28.56 14.62
N MET A 392 31.32 -29.16 14.77
CA MET A 392 31.51 -30.59 15.07
C MET A 392 30.76 -31.05 16.34
N ASP A 393 30.53 -30.14 17.28
CA ASP A 393 29.85 -30.39 18.56
C ASP A 393 28.36 -29.96 18.56
N PHE A 394 27.75 -29.77 17.39
CA PHE A 394 26.35 -29.29 17.24
C PHE A 394 26.05 -27.90 17.82
N PHE A 395 27.09 -27.11 18.13
CA PHE A 395 26.95 -25.67 18.37
C PHE A 395 26.91 -24.91 17.04
N THR A 396 26.23 -23.77 16.97
CA THR A 396 26.27 -22.92 15.78
C THR A 396 27.56 -22.11 15.75
N LYS A 397 28.21 -22.04 14.58
CA LYS A 397 29.34 -21.15 14.32
C LYS A 397 29.07 -20.23 13.14
N PRO A 398 29.66 -19.02 13.13
CA PRO A 398 29.62 -18.13 11.97
C PRO A 398 30.21 -18.80 10.73
N SER A 399 29.42 -18.95 9.67
CA SER A 399 29.86 -19.52 8.40
C SER A 399 30.54 -18.47 7.53
N ARG A 400 31.54 -18.91 6.76
CA ARG A 400 32.20 -18.14 5.69
C ARG A 400 31.95 -18.76 4.32
N LEU A 401 31.08 -19.77 4.26
CA LEU A 401 30.84 -20.54 3.05
C LEU A 401 30.03 -19.73 2.04
N ILE A 402 30.23 -20.10 0.78
CA ILE A 402 29.47 -19.62 -0.36
C ILE A 402 28.89 -20.86 -1.03
N GLN A 403 27.59 -21.04 -0.89
CA GLN A 403 26.86 -22.15 -1.53
C GLN A 403 26.11 -21.60 -2.74
N CYS A 404 26.31 -22.21 -3.89
CA CYS A 404 25.64 -21.87 -5.15
C CYS A 404 24.59 -22.93 -5.43
N PHE A 405 23.33 -22.54 -5.55
CA PHE A 405 22.24 -23.39 -5.96
C PHE A 405 21.79 -23.02 -7.37
N ASP A 406 22.03 -23.89 -8.34
CA ASP A 406 21.61 -23.70 -9.72
C ASP A 406 20.16 -24.17 -9.88
N THR A 407 19.25 -23.27 -10.27
CA THR A 407 17.80 -23.55 -10.30
C THR A 407 17.41 -24.48 -11.44
N ALA A 408 18.10 -24.38 -12.59
CA ALA A 408 17.83 -25.19 -13.77
C ALA A 408 18.23 -26.66 -13.58
N THR A 409 19.39 -26.90 -12.98
CA THR A 409 19.92 -28.24 -12.70
C THR A 409 19.51 -28.78 -11.34
N GLN A 410 19.01 -27.92 -10.45
CA GLN A 410 18.66 -28.22 -9.06
C GLN A 410 19.83 -28.85 -8.29
N LYS A 411 21.04 -28.32 -8.50
CA LYS A 411 22.26 -28.80 -7.83
C LYS A 411 22.86 -27.70 -6.97
N CYS A 412 23.29 -28.10 -5.78
CA CYS A 412 24.11 -27.25 -4.92
C CYS A 412 25.59 -27.52 -5.17
N GLN A 413 26.39 -26.47 -5.10
CA GLN A 413 27.85 -26.54 -5.09
C GLN A 413 28.41 -25.51 -4.13
N THR A 414 29.29 -25.94 -3.24
CA THR A 414 30.08 -25.03 -2.40
C THR A 414 31.30 -24.50 -3.16
N LYS A 415 31.51 -23.17 -3.16
CA LYS A 415 32.70 -22.55 -3.76
C LYS A 415 33.95 -22.80 -2.91
N PRO A 416 35.13 -22.91 -3.54
CA PRO A 416 36.37 -23.17 -2.83
C PRO A 416 36.89 -21.96 -2.03
N TYR A 417 36.56 -20.74 -2.45
CA TYR A 417 36.94 -19.52 -1.74
C TYR A 417 35.93 -19.19 -0.64
N MET A 418 36.46 -18.76 0.50
CA MET A 418 35.67 -18.34 1.65
C MET A 418 35.50 -16.82 1.68
N LEU A 419 34.37 -16.38 2.25
CA LEU A 419 34.12 -14.97 2.50
C LEU A 419 35.20 -14.36 3.39
N PRO A 420 35.56 -13.08 3.21
CA PRO A 420 36.56 -12.39 4.04
C PRO A 420 36.09 -12.13 5.48
N PHE A 421 34.81 -12.34 5.76
CA PHE A 421 34.15 -12.22 7.06
C PHE A 421 33.24 -13.43 7.30
N ALA A 422 32.83 -13.64 8.55
CA ALA A 422 31.98 -14.74 8.97
C ALA A 422 30.70 -14.22 9.63
N GLY A 423 29.63 -15.01 9.57
CA GLY A 423 28.38 -14.73 10.28
C GLY A 423 27.33 -14.10 9.40
N CYS A 424 26.46 -13.31 10.00
CA CYS A 424 25.23 -12.86 9.39
C CYS A 424 25.44 -11.61 8.55
N MET A 425 24.87 -11.57 7.35
CA MET A 425 25.14 -10.53 6.37
C MET A 425 23.92 -10.21 5.51
N HIS A 426 24.06 -9.17 4.68
CA HIS A 426 23.10 -8.77 3.67
C HIS A 426 23.79 -8.70 2.31
N ALA A 427 23.10 -9.15 1.27
CA ALA A 427 23.65 -9.16 -0.07
C ALA A 427 22.62 -8.75 -1.12
N THR A 428 23.10 -8.17 -2.22
CA THR A 428 22.30 -7.81 -3.38
C THR A 428 23.10 -8.03 -4.66
N ALA A 429 22.42 -8.39 -5.74
CA ALA A 429 23.03 -8.51 -7.06
C ALA A 429 22.88 -7.18 -7.80
N HIS A 430 23.91 -6.84 -8.57
CA HIS A 430 23.87 -5.72 -9.49
C HIS A 430 24.67 -6.09 -10.73
N LYS A 431 23.96 -6.24 -11.85
CA LYS A 431 24.53 -6.83 -13.07
C LYS A 431 25.18 -8.18 -12.70
N ASP A 432 26.41 -8.42 -13.10
CA ASP A 432 27.14 -9.69 -12.88
C ASP A 432 27.89 -9.76 -11.54
N LEU A 433 27.64 -8.82 -10.62
CA LEU A 433 28.37 -8.67 -9.36
C LEU A 433 27.44 -8.80 -8.15
N ILE A 434 28.00 -9.27 -7.04
CA ILE A 434 27.29 -9.40 -5.77
C ILE A 434 27.90 -8.45 -4.75
N PHE A 435 27.08 -7.59 -4.15
CA PHE A 435 27.51 -6.65 -3.12
C PHE A 435 27.05 -7.15 -1.77
N VAL A 436 27.99 -7.28 -0.84
CA VAL A 436 27.79 -7.88 0.49
C VAL A 436 28.19 -6.91 1.58
N VAL A 437 27.30 -6.72 2.55
CA VAL A 437 27.54 -5.97 3.78
C VAL A 437 27.51 -6.94 4.95
N ALA A 438 28.60 -6.98 5.72
CA ALA A 438 28.76 -7.85 6.87
C ALA A 438 29.16 -7.06 8.14
N GLU A 439 29.09 -7.73 9.29
CA GLU A 439 29.49 -7.17 10.57
C GLU A 439 30.99 -6.80 10.57
N GLY A 440 31.30 -5.51 10.80
CA GLY A 440 32.66 -4.96 10.84
C GLY A 440 32.96 -3.90 9.77
N ASP A 441 31.96 -3.11 9.35
CA ASP A 441 32.14 -1.91 8.53
C ASP A 441 32.89 -2.19 7.21
N SER A 442 32.43 -3.18 6.43
CA SER A 442 32.99 -3.47 5.10
C SER A 442 31.92 -3.85 4.09
N LEU A 443 31.71 -3.00 3.07
CA LEU A 443 31.05 -3.41 1.84
C LEU A 443 32.07 -4.11 0.95
N VAL A 444 31.74 -5.32 0.51
CA VAL A 444 32.57 -6.10 -0.39
C VAL A 444 31.79 -6.40 -1.66
N CYS A 445 32.43 -6.18 -2.79
CA CYS A 445 31.96 -6.64 -4.09
C CYS A 445 32.60 -8.01 -4.37
N TYR A 446 31.78 -9.04 -4.53
CA TYR A 446 32.14 -10.37 -4.96
C TYR A 446 31.85 -10.51 -6.46
N ASN A 447 32.85 -10.96 -7.22
CA ASN A 447 32.71 -11.31 -8.63
C ASN A 447 32.65 -12.84 -8.75
N PRO A 448 31.48 -13.43 -9.06
CA PRO A 448 31.33 -14.89 -9.13
C PRO A 448 32.06 -15.56 -10.30
N LEU A 449 32.34 -14.81 -11.38
CA LEU A 449 33.05 -15.30 -12.56
C LEU A 449 34.54 -15.48 -12.27
N LEU A 450 35.13 -14.54 -11.54
CA LEU A 450 36.55 -14.55 -11.16
C LEU A 450 36.82 -15.17 -9.80
N ASP A 451 35.75 -15.48 -9.05
CA ASP A 451 35.79 -15.93 -7.65
C ASP A 451 36.67 -15.02 -6.76
N SER A 452 36.47 -13.71 -6.88
CA SER A 452 37.33 -12.69 -6.27
C SER A 452 36.55 -11.60 -5.54
N PHE A 453 37.18 -10.98 -4.54
CA PHE A 453 36.57 -9.96 -3.67
C PHE A 453 37.29 -8.61 -3.80
N THR A 454 36.52 -7.54 -3.91
CA THR A 454 36.99 -6.16 -3.88
C THR A 454 36.35 -5.41 -2.72
N ARG A 455 37.17 -4.88 -1.80
CA ARG A 455 36.68 -4.08 -0.67
C ARG A 455 36.44 -2.64 -1.10
N LEU A 456 35.24 -2.13 -0.84
CA LEU A 456 34.86 -0.76 -1.13
C LEU A 456 34.96 0.08 0.15
N ARG A 457 35.63 1.24 0.08
CA ARG A 457 35.77 2.16 1.23
C ARG A 457 34.69 3.24 1.17
N PHE A 458 34.03 3.47 2.30
CA PHE A 458 33.08 4.56 2.49
C PHE A 458 33.70 5.70 3.33
N PRO A 459 33.12 6.91 3.31
CA PRO A 459 33.58 8.04 4.13
C PRO A 459 33.57 7.72 5.64
N GLU A 460 34.43 8.39 6.42
CA GLU A 460 34.72 8.17 7.86
C GLU A 460 33.51 8.23 8.83
N VAL A 461 32.29 8.48 8.34
CA VAL A 461 31.05 8.59 9.15
C VAL A 461 30.52 7.22 9.63
N TRP A 462 31.16 6.12 9.23
CA TRP A 462 30.89 4.76 9.73
C TRP A 462 31.40 4.60 11.18
N SER A 463 30.55 4.89 12.17
CA SER A 463 30.83 4.57 13.58
C SER A 463 29.81 3.59 14.21
N CYS A 464 30.34 2.39 14.44
CA CYS A 464 30.26 1.56 15.67
C CYS A 464 29.07 0.64 15.98
N VAL A 465 28.09 0.38 15.11
CA VAL A 465 27.21 -0.81 15.32
C VAL A 465 26.92 -1.54 14.01
N PRO A 466 27.68 -2.60 13.68
CA PRO A 466 27.64 -3.26 12.38
C PRO A 466 26.38 -4.08 12.04
N SER A 467 25.63 -4.56 13.04
CA SER A 467 24.49 -5.47 12.86
C SER A 467 23.21 -4.82 12.31
N LEU A 468 23.26 -3.55 11.91
CA LEU A 468 22.10 -2.75 11.48
C LEU A 468 22.16 -2.33 10.02
N TRP A 469 23.22 -2.64 9.29
CA TRP A 469 23.37 -2.21 7.90
C TRP A 469 22.72 -3.20 6.94
N LYS A 470 22.02 -2.64 5.96
CA LYS A 470 21.30 -3.36 4.90
C LYS A 470 21.79 -2.83 3.55
N VAL A 471 21.73 -3.67 2.51
CA VAL A 471 22.17 -3.34 1.15
C VAL A 471 21.14 -3.78 0.14
N ALA A 472 20.92 -2.98 -0.90
CA ALA A 472 20.09 -3.36 -2.03
C ALA A 472 20.44 -2.57 -3.30
N SER A 473 20.25 -3.19 -4.48
CA SER A 473 20.48 -2.60 -5.80
C SER A 473 19.19 -1.97 -6.32
N CYS A 474 19.28 -0.79 -6.92
CA CYS A 474 18.17 -0.08 -7.55
C CYS A 474 18.67 0.95 -8.56
N ASN A 475 18.05 1.05 -9.74
CA ASN A 475 18.29 2.09 -10.77
C ASN A 475 19.78 2.27 -11.09
N GLY A 476 20.45 1.16 -11.37
CA GLY A 476 21.87 1.23 -11.71
C GLY A 476 22.81 1.47 -10.51
N CYS A 477 22.30 1.54 -9.28
CA CYS A 477 23.06 1.95 -8.09
C CYS A 477 22.87 1.01 -6.89
N ILE A 478 23.81 1.03 -5.96
CA ILE A 478 23.76 0.28 -4.71
C ILE A 478 23.42 1.22 -3.56
N TYR A 479 22.40 0.87 -2.79
CA TYR A 479 21.96 1.62 -1.62
C TYR A 479 22.37 0.86 -0.36
N VAL A 480 23.04 1.55 0.56
CA VAL A 480 23.45 1.03 1.86
C VAL A 480 22.87 1.92 2.94
N PHE A 481 22.11 1.36 3.87
CA PHE A 481 21.41 2.12 4.91
C PHE A 481 21.36 1.39 6.25
N ARG A 482 21.12 2.14 7.33
CA ARG A 482 21.16 1.66 8.71
C ARG A 482 19.78 1.63 9.37
N ASP A 483 19.49 0.55 10.10
CA ASP A 483 18.23 0.29 10.80
C ASP A 483 18.02 1.09 12.12
N LYS A 484 18.61 2.30 12.26
CA LYS A 484 18.33 3.20 13.41
C LYS A 484 18.92 4.59 13.20
N CYS A 485 18.07 5.62 13.22
CA CYS A 485 18.14 6.76 14.14
C CYS A 485 17.02 7.77 13.84
N LYS A 486 16.67 8.56 14.86
CA LYS A 486 15.60 9.59 14.92
C LYS A 486 15.37 10.33 13.59
N LYS A 487 14.11 10.64 13.30
CA LYS A 487 13.68 11.55 12.22
C LYS A 487 14.70 12.69 12.05
N GLY A 488 15.49 12.69 10.98
CA GLY A 488 16.35 13.84 10.64
C GLY A 488 17.71 13.53 10.01
N ASP A 489 18.37 12.41 10.30
CA ASP A 489 19.76 12.21 9.86
C ASP A 489 19.91 11.37 8.58
N ALA A 490 20.88 11.78 7.76
CA ALA A 490 21.17 11.22 6.44
C ALA A 490 21.86 9.85 6.55
N ASN A 491 21.05 8.79 6.64
CA ASN A 491 21.52 7.43 6.94
C ASN A 491 21.49 6.48 5.74
N THR A 492 21.40 7.01 4.52
CA THR A 492 21.47 6.20 3.29
C THR A 492 22.57 6.69 2.38
N LEU A 493 23.40 5.75 1.94
CA LEU A 493 24.48 5.97 1.00
C LEU A 493 24.06 5.37 -0.33
N LYS A 494 24.23 6.12 -1.41
CA LYS A 494 24.12 5.63 -2.79
C LYS A 494 25.50 5.52 -3.37
N LEU A 495 25.88 4.32 -3.74
CA LEU A 495 27.06 4.01 -4.51
C LEU A 495 26.64 3.83 -5.97
N ASN A 496 27.28 4.56 -6.88
CA ASN A 496 27.19 4.29 -8.31
C ASN A 496 28.36 3.35 -8.69
N PRO A 497 28.10 2.07 -9.04
CA PRO A 497 29.16 1.13 -9.38
C PRO A 497 29.97 1.52 -10.63
N ALA A 498 29.36 2.27 -11.56
CA ALA A 498 30.04 2.68 -12.80
C ALA A 498 31.07 3.79 -12.56
N THR A 499 30.79 4.71 -11.65
CA THR A 499 31.68 5.85 -11.36
C THR A 499 32.46 5.68 -10.06
N SER A 500 32.14 4.66 -9.25
CA SER A 500 32.62 4.48 -7.88
C SER A 500 32.36 5.68 -6.94
N VAL A 501 31.43 6.57 -7.34
CA VAL A 501 31.05 7.72 -6.54
C VAL A 501 30.05 7.30 -5.47
N VAL A 502 30.32 7.72 -4.24
CA VAL A 502 29.41 7.57 -3.11
C VAL A 502 28.78 8.93 -2.80
N SER A 503 27.46 8.99 -2.76
CA SER A 503 26.70 10.16 -2.31
C SER A 503 25.84 9.83 -1.08
N VAL A 504 25.71 10.80 -0.19
CA VAL A 504 24.81 10.72 0.95
C VAL A 504 23.44 11.18 0.49
N ILE A 505 22.42 10.35 0.65
CA ILE A 505 21.03 10.67 0.30
C ILE A 505 20.24 11.03 1.55
N LYS A 506 19.44 12.08 1.41
CA LYS A 506 18.43 12.50 2.38
C LYS A 506 17.03 12.28 1.79
N GLY A 507 16.04 12.02 2.64
CA GLY A 507 14.64 12.04 2.24
C GLY A 507 14.09 10.77 1.61
N ILE A 508 14.80 9.63 1.70
CA ILE A 508 14.18 8.35 1.37
C ILE A 508 13.04 8.10 2.36
N LYS A 509 11.81 8.01 1.85
CA LYS A 509 10.64 7.60 2.62
C LYS A 509 10.82 6.14 3.01
N ILE A 510 11.26 5.94 4.23
CA ILE A 510 11.13 4.66 4.92
C ILE A 510 9.65 4.53 5.27
N LEU A 511 8.92 3.73 4.49
CA LEU A 511 7.58 3.32 4.85
C LEU A 511 7.71 2.22 5.89
N LEU A 512 7.68 2.63 7.17
CA LEU A 512 7.35 1.73 8.27
C LEU A 512 5.88 1.39 8.08
N THR A 513 5.61 0.25 7.47
CA THR A 513 4.27 -0.31 7.54
C THR A 513 4.07 -0.66 9.01
N ASN A 514 3.07 -0.10 9.67
CA ASN A 514 2.81 -0.38 11.07
C ASN A 514 1.93 -1.63 11.11
N TRP A 515 2.53 -2.80 11.33
CA TRP A 515 1.88 -4.12 11.17
C TRP A 515 0.93 -4.49 12.31
N GLN A 516 0.40 -3.52 13.06
CA GLN A 516 -0.60 -3.82 14.09
C GLN A 516 -1.91 -4.41 13.50
N PHE A 517 -2.10 -4.42 12.18
CA PHE A 517 -3.32 -4.89 11.52
C PHE A 517 -3.21 -6.21 10.74
N VAL A 518 -2.02 -6.72 10.41
CA VAL A 518 -1.91 -7.96 9.62
C VAL A 518 -1.90 -9.17 10.55
N LEU A 519 -3.00 -9.41 11.27
CA LEU A 519 -3.44 -10.67 11.93
C LEU A 519 -3.74 -10.54 13.43
N ALA A 520 -5.00 -10.21 13.72
CA ALA A 520 -5.74 -11.04 14.69
C ALA A 520 -5.77 -12.52 14.21
#